data_AF-A0A5C6Y6B1-F1
#
_entry.id   AF-A0A5C6Y6B1-F1
#
_cell.length_a   1.000
_cell.length_b   1.000
_cell.length_c   1.000
_cell.angle_alpha   90.00
_cell.angle_beta   90.00
_cell.angle_gamma   90.00
#
_symmetry.space_group_name_H-M   'P 1'
#
loop_
_entity.id
_entity.type
_entity.pdbx_description
1 polymer ?
#
loop_
_entity_poly.entity_id
_entity_poly.type
_entity_poly.pdbx_seq_one_letter_code
_entity_poly.pdbx_strand_id
1 'polypeptide(L)'
;MQIKIKEAGFDYVRLSHYPQSPIFTEACDELGLITIDAILGWQYFSEDKKFQKHVFQTATDLIKKIRNYASVIAWEVFLNESWMPESFIDFLTTIVRK
;
A
#
# COMPACT_ATOMS: atom_id res chain seq x y z
N MET A 1 17.40 -7.85 1.65
CA MET A 1 17.30 -6.56 0.95
C MET A 1 17.18 -5.41 1.96
N GLN A 2 16.30 -5.58 2.94
CA GLN A 2 16.03 -4.71 4.09
C GLN A 2 17.28 -4.33 4.88
N ILE A 3 18.18 -5.30 5.18
CA ILE A 3 19.45 -5.03 5.87
C ILE A 3 20.26 -3.96 5.14
N LYS A 4 20.40 -4.06 3.81
CA LYS A 4 21.13 -3.07 3.00
C LYS A 4 20.47 -1.69 3.03
N ILE A 5 19.14 -1.63 3.10
CA ILE A 5 18.40 -0.35 3.22
C ILE A 5 18.74 0.31 4.56
N LYS A 6 18.74 -0.47 5.65
CA LYS A 6 19.09 0.06 6.97
C LYS A 6 20.57 0.44 7.08
N GLU A 7 21.47 -0.37 6.52
CA GLU A 7 22.91 -0.07 6.46
C GLU A 7 23.21 1.18 5.63
N ALA A 8 22.41 1.47 4.61
CA ALA A 8 22.51 2.70 3.84
C ALA A 8 21.99 3.95 4.59
N GLY A 9 21.49 3.78 5.82
CA GLY A 9 21.03 4.87 6.69
C GLY A 9 19.58 5.32 6.43
N PHE A 10 18.77 4.53 5.71
CA PHE A 10 17.36 4.83 5.52
C PHE A 10 16.52 4.33 6.70
N ASP A 11 15.52 5.13 7.07
CA ASP A 11 14.57 4.79 8.14
C ASP A 11 13.19 4.39 7.64
N TYR A 12 12.90 4.55 6.34
CA TYR A 12 11.64 4.11 5.75
C TYR A 12 11.80 3.62 4.32
N VAL A 13 10.86 2.78 3.89
CA VAL A 13 10.74 2.29 2.52
C VAL A 13 9.29 2.31 2.05
N ARG A 14 9.06 2.85 0.85
CA ARG A 14 7.77 2.78 0.16
C ARG A 14 7.76 1.59 -0.79
N LEU A 15 6.77 0.71 -0.66
CA LEU A 15 6.65 -0.53 -1.42
C LEU A 15 5.93 -0.30 -2.75
N SER A 16 6.63 0.40 -3.62
CA SER A 16 6.15 0.82 -4.94
C SER A 16 6.02 -0.40 -5.89
N HIS A 17 4.93 -0.65 -6.60
CA HIS A 17 3.56 -0.12 -6.44
C HIS A 17 2.58 -1.29 -6.40
N TYR A 18 2.82 -2.20 -5.45
CA TYR A 18 2.01 -3.39 -5.26
C TYR A 18 2.31 -4.01 -3.89
N PRO A 19 1.33 -4.74 -3.31
CA PRO A 19 1.51 -5.38 -2.03
C PRO A 19 2.67 -6.38 -2.06
N GLN A 20 3.62 -6.22 -1.14
CA GLN A 20 4.76 -7.14 -1.06
C GLN A 20 4.44 -8.39 -0.20
N SER A 21 5.41 -9.30 -0.15
CA SER A 21 5.36 -10.44 0.77
C SER A 21 5.25 -9.99 2.23
N PRO A 22 4.41 -10.61 3.08
CA PRO A 22 4.38 -10.32 4.52
C PRO A 22 5.76 -10.41 5.19
N ILE A 23 6.59 -11.34 4.71
CA ILE A 23 7.96 -11.54 5.22
C ILE A 23 8.80 -10.28 5.04
N PHE A 24 8.51 -9.46 4.03
CA PHE A 24 9.19 -8.19 3.85
C PHE A 24 8.90 -7.23 5.00
N THR A 25 7.62 -7.07 5.33
CA THR A 25 7.15 -6.19 6.41
C THR A 25 7.58 -6.71 7.78
N GLU A 26 7.54 -8.02 8.00
CA GLU A 26 8.04 -8.66 9.23
C GLU A 26 9.51 -8.35 9.47
N ALA A 27 10.37 -8.49 8.45
CA ALA A 27 11.77 -8.11 8.57
C ALA A 27 11.96 -6.60 8.81
N CYS A 28 11.05 -5.75 8.32
CA CYS A 28 11.09 -4.31 8.58
C CYS A 28 10.71 -3.98 10.03
N ASP A 29 9.73 -4.69 10.61
CA ASP A 29 9.42 -4.60 12.04
C ASP A 29 10.64 -4.94 12.90
N GLU A 30 11.34 -6.05 12.60
CA GLU A 30 12.53 -6.48 13.34
C GLU A 30 13.71 -5.50 13.23
N LEU A 31 13.89 -4.89 12.06
CA LEU A 31 15.00 -3.98 11.79
C LEU A 31 14.74 -2.53 12.21
N GLY A 32 13.52 -2.20 12.63
CA GLY A 32 13.12 -0.81 12.88
C GLY A 32 13.17 0.04 11.61
N LEU A 33 12.61 -0.47 10.52
CA LEU A 33 12.47 0.22 9.24
C LEU A 33 10.99 0.47 8.98
N ILE A 34 10.59 1.72 8.81
CA ILE A 34 9.19 2.10 8.56
C ILE A 34 8.77 1.67 7.15
N THR A 35 7.52 1.24 6.98
CA THR A 35 6.97 0.82 5.70
C THR A 35 5.70 1.59 5.33
N ILE A 36 5.56 1.86 4.03
CA ILE A 36 4.33 2.35 3.40
C ILE A 36 4.06 1.41 2.22
N ASP A 37 3.00 0.61 2.32
CA ASP A 37 2.61 -0.34 1.28
C ASP A 37 1.50 0.21 0.39
N ALA A 38 1.46 -0.23 -0.87
CA ALA A 38 0.59 0.31 -1.90
C ALA A 38 -0.25 -0.79 -2.56
N ILE A 39 -1.47 -0.44 -2.95
CA ILE A 39 -2.23 -1.28 -3.88
C ILE A 39 -1.56 -1.34 -5.25
N LEU A 40 -1.87 -2.37 -6.03
CA LEU A 40 -1.38 -2.48 -7.41
C LEU A 40 -1.98 -1.39 -8.30
N GLY A 41 -1.13 -0.60 -8.96
CA GLY A 41 -1.57 0.36 -9.98
C GLY A 41 -0.43 1.24 -10.48
N TRP A 42 -0.50 1.66 -11.75
CA TRP A 42 0.45 2.61 -12.32
C TRP A 42 -0.14 3.34 -13.54
N GLN A 43 -0.34 4.65 -13.43
CA GLN A 43 -0.78 5.59 -14.49
C GLN A 43 -2.04 5.21 -15.28
N TYR A 44 -2.76 4.19 -14.84
CA TYR A 44 -3.95 3.66 -15.50
C TYR A 44 -5.12 3.61 -14.53
N PHE A 45 -6.27 4.03 -15.04
CA PHE A 45 -7.58 3.89 -14.41
C PHE A 45 -8.58 3.46 -15.47
N SER A 46 -9.49 2.56 -15.10
CA SER A 46 -10.58 2.11 -15.97
C SER A 46 -11.94 2.43 -15.35
N GLU A 47 -12.86 2.86 -16.20
CA GLU A 47 -14.27 3.04 -15.84
C GLU A 47 -15.02 1.70 -15.66
N ASP A 48 -14.41 0.58 -16.05
CA ASP A 48 -14.98 -0.75 -15.84
C ASP A 48 -15.25 -1.00 -14.34
N LYS A 49 -16.51 -1.32 -14.03
CA LYS A 49 -16.95 -1.62 -12.67
C LYS A 49 -16.25 -2.85 -12.08
N LYS A 50 -15.82 -3.81 -12.90
CA LYS A 50 -15.02 -4.95 -12.42
C LYS A 50 -13.63 -4.51 -11.97
N PHE A 51 -12.98 -3.62 -12.73
CA PHE A 51 -11.70 -3.02 -12.35
C PHE A 51 -11.84 -2.24 -11.05
N GLN A 52 -12.82 -1.34 -10.96
CA GLN A 52 -13.06 -0.52 -9.76
C GLN A 52 -13.33 -1.39 -8.53
N LYS A 53 -14.17 -2.42 -8.66
CA LYS A 53 -14.45 -3.38 -7.58
C LYS A 53 -13.18 -4.12 -7.15
N HIS A 54 -12.33 -4.52 -8.10
CA HIS A 54 -11.07 -5.17 -7.79
C HIS A 54 -10.14 -4.26 -6.99
N VAL A 55 -10.00 -2.99 -7.39
CA VAL A 55 -9.19 -2.00 -6.67
C VAL A 55 -9.67 -1.81 -5.22
N PHE A 56 -10.98 -1.68 -5.02
CA PHE A 56 -11.55 -1.58 -3.66
C PHE A 56 -11.29 -2.82 -2.81
N GLN A 57 -11.38 -4.00 -3.42
CA GLN A 57 -11.08 -5.26 -2.74
C GLN A 57 -9.60 -5.32 -2.34
N THR A 58 -8.68 -5.00 -3.26
CA THR A 58 -7.23 -4.99 -2.98
C THR A 58 -6.87 -3.99 -1.90
N ALA A 59 -7.49 -2.80 -1.87
CA ALA A 59 -7.29 -1.84 -0.79
C ALA A 59 -7.70 -2.41 0.57
N THR A 60 -8.87 -3.05 0.64
CA THR A 60 -9.38 -3.69 1.86
C THR A 60 -8.46 -4.83 2.32
N ASP A 61 -8.02 -5.67 1.39
CA ASP A 61 -7.19 -6.84 1.67
C ASP A 61 -5.79 -6.43 2.12
N LEU A 62 -5.19 -5.42 1.49
CA LEU A 62 -3.91 -4.84 1.89
C LEU A 62 -3.99 -4.39 3.37
N ILE A 63 -4.93 -3.51 3.70
CA ILE A 63 -5.06 -2.97 5.07
C ILE A 63 -5.24 -4.11 6.08
N LYS A 64 -6.18 -5.04 5.84
CA LYS A 64 -6.42 -6.16 6.75
C LYS A 64 -5.19 -7.04 6.97
N LYS A 65 -4.40 -7.24 5.91
CA LYS A 65 -3.20 -8.08 5.93
C LYS A 65 -2.07 -7.45 6.73
N ILE A 66 -1.86 -6.12 6.61
CA ILE A 66 -0.64 -5.50 7.14
C ILE A 66 -0.84 -4.50 8.30
N ARG A 67 -2.08 -4.16 8.67
CA ARG A 67 -2.37 -3.16 9.72
C ARG A 67 -1.83 -3.48 11.13
N ASN A 68 -1.41 -4.71 11.38
CA ASN A 68 -0.91 -5.14 12.69
C ASN A 68 0.62 -5.09 12.81
N TYR A 69 1.34 -4.81 11.72
CA TYR A 69 2.79 -4.64 11.75
C TYR A 69 3.13 -3.23 12.23
N ALA A 70 4.03 -3.13 13.21
CA ALA A 70 4.34 -1.85 13.86
C ALA A 70 5.12 -0.90 12.94
N SER A 71 5.86 -1.42 11.96
CA SER A 71 6.55 -0.62 10.96
C SER A 71 5.62 0.08 9.98
N VAL A 72 4.38 -0.38 9.82
CA VAL A 72 3.44 0.16 8.83
C VAL A 72 2.78 1.41 9.39
N ILE A 73 3.12 2.58 8.82
CA ILE A 73 2.56 3.87 9.30
C ILE A 73 1.49 4.45 8.38
N ALA A 74 1.42 3.99 7.13
CA ALA A 74 0.47 4.48 6.15
C ALA A 74 0.21 3.42 5.06
N TRP A 75 -0.93 3.55 4.39
CA TRP A 75 -1.31 2.74 3.23
C TRP A 75 -1.59 3.65 2.04
N GLU A 76 -1.02 3.32 0.89
CA GLU A 76 -1.35 3.95 -0.37
C GLU A 76 -2.44 3.15 -1.07
N VAL A 77 -3.68 3.62 -0.94
CA VAL A 77 -4.87 3.00 -1.55
C VAL A 77 -5.25 3.62 -2.89
N PHE A 78 -4.46 4.58 -3.36
CA PHE A 78 -4.64 5.25 -4.64
C PHE A 78 -3.78 4.57 -5.71
N LEU A 79 -4.28 4.53 -6.95
CA LEU A 79 -3.51 4.02 -8.08
C LEU A 79 -2.37 5.00 -8.35
N ASN A 80 -1.12 4.52 -8.30
CA ASN A 80 0.05 5.37 -8.39
C ASN A 80 0.05 6.19 -9.67
N GLU A 81 0.20 7.52 -9.54
CA GLU A 81 0.27 8.47 -10.66
C GLU A 81 -0.92 8.40 -11.64
N SER A 82 -2.07 7.87 -11.20
CA SER A 82 -3.27 7.79 -12.02
C SER A 82 -4.24 8.93 -11.71
N TRP A 83 -4.85 9.49 -12.76
CA TRP A 83 -6.06 10.27 -12.59
C TRP A 83 -7.24 9.35 -12.23
N MET A 84 -8.07 9.77 -11.28
CA MET A 84 -9.25 9.04 -10.82
C MET A 84 -10.40 10.03 -10.54
N PRO A 85 -11.67 9.64 -10.74
CA PRO A 85 -12.81 10.45 -10.34
C PRO A 85 -12.84 10.68 -8.82
N GLU A 86 -13.30 11.85 -8.38
CA GLU A 86 -13.40 12.22 -6.95
C GLU A 86 -14.24 11.21 -6.15
N SER A 87 -15.37 10.76 -6.70
CA SER A 87 -16.22 9.75 -6.07
C SER A 87 -15.52 8.41 -5.84
N PHE A 88 -14.54 8.06 -6.68
CA PHE A 88 -13.72 6.87 -6.52
C PHE A 88 -12.72 7.03 -5.37
N ILE A 89 -12.10 8.21 -5.28
CA ILE A 89 -11.17 8.60 -4.21
C ILE A 89 -11.87 8.63 -2.85
N ASP A 90 -13.08 9.20 -2.78
CA ASP A 90 -13.89 9.25 -1.56
C ASP A 90 -14.24 7.86 -1.04
N PHE A 91 -14.57 6.94 -1.95
CA PHE A 91 -14.87 5.56 -1.58
C PHE A 91 -13.64 4.86 -1.01
N LEU A 92 -12.47 5.00 -1.65
CA LEU A 92 -11.20 4.46 -1.14
C LEU A 92 -10.86 5.02 0.24
N THR A 93 -11.04 6.31 0.45
CA THR A 93 -10.82 6.98 1.75
C THR A 93 -11.72 6.40 2.83
N THR A 94 -12.95 6.00 2.48
CA THR A 94 -13.88 5.36 3.40
C THR A 94 -13.41 3.95 3.80
N ILE A 95 -12.73 3.22 2.92
CA ILE A 95 -12.17 1.88 3.23
C ILE A 95 -11.06 2.00 4.28
N VAL A 96 -10.19 3.01 4.18
CA VAL A 96 -9.07 3.22 5.11
C VAL A 96 -9.53 3.47 6.55
N ARG A 97 -10.72 4.03 6.72
CA ARG A 97 -11.27 4.41 8.04
C ARG A 97 -12.04 3.30 8.76
N LYS A 98 -12.16 2.11 8.17
CA LYS A 98 -12.92 0.96 8.70
C LYS A 98 -12.02 -0.14 9.21
#